data_AF-W1WNU7-F1
#
_entry.id   AF-W1WNU7-F1
#
_cell.length_a   1.000
_cell.length_b   1.000
_cell.length_c   1.000
_cell.angle_alpha   90.00
_cell.angle_beta   90.00
_cell.angle_gamma   90.00
#
_symmetry.space_group_name_H-M   'P 1'
#
loop_
_entity.id
_entity.type
_entity.pdbx_description
1 polymer ?
#
loop_
_entity_poly.entity_id
_entity_poly.type
_entity_poly.pdbx_seq_one_letter_code
_entity_poly.pdbx_strand_id
1 'polypeptide(L)' 'EVGGKEASEIATSGCVPANQFTWHPVSRAVGNVKNQGAELIQPV' A
#
# COMPACT_ATOMS: atom_id res chain seq x y z
N GLU A 1 2.35 7.38 -27.81
CA GLU A 1 1.42 7.63 -26.70
C GLU A 1 0.81 6.30 -26.29
N VAL A 2 0.69 6.01 -25.00
CA VAL A 2 -0.14 4.90 -24.51
C VAL A 2 -1.55 5.46 -24.39
N GLY A 3 -2.50 4.93 -25.17
CA GLY A 3 -3.90 5.32 -25.08
C GLY A 3 -4.54 4.84 -23.79
N GLY A 4 -5.72 5.37 -23.46
CA GLY A 4 -6.44 4.99 -22.24
C GLY A 4 -6.79 3.50 -22.16
N LYS A 5 -6.98 2.84 -23.31
CA LYS A 5 -7.25 1.39 -23.38
C LYS A 5 -6.03 0.59 -22.96
N GLU A 6 -4.88 0.89 -23.56
CA GLU A 6 -3.61 0.23 -23.27
C GLU A 6 -3.19 0.45 -21.81
N ALA A 7 -3.41 1.67 -21.28
CA ALA A 7 -3.18 1.97 -19.86
C ALA A 7 -4.06 1.13 -18.92
N SER A 8 -5.34 0.92 -19.28
CA SER A 8 -6.27 0.10 -18.50
C SER A 8 -5.89 -1.38 -18.51
N GLU A 9 -5.46 -1.91 -19.64
CA GLU A 9 -4.99 -3.30 -19.78
C GLU A 9 -3.73 -3.54 -18.93
N ILE A 10 -2.79 -2.58 -18.91
CA ILE A 10 -1.59 -2.63 -18.06
C ILE A 10 -1.96 -2.59 -16.58
N ALA A 11 -2.85 -1.68 -16.17
CA ALA A 11 -3.27 -1.59 -14.76
C ALA A 11 -3.99 -2.87 -14.30
N THR A 12 -4.81 -3.47 -15.16
CA THR A 12 -5.55 -4.69 -14.86
C THR A 12 -4.64 -5.91 -14.76
N SER A 13 -3.71 -6.07 -15.72
CA SER A 13 -2.80 -7.23 -15.78
C SER A 13 -1.63 -7.13 -14.80
N GLY A 14 -1.18 -5.92 -14.48
CA GLY A 14 -0.06 -5.66 -13.57
C GLY A 14 -0.44 -5.51 -12.09
N CYS A 15 -1.73 -5.53 -11.75
CA CYS A 15 -2.17 -5.40 -10.36
C CYS A 15 -1.72 -6.60 -9.52
N VAL A 16 -1.03 -6.34 -8.41
CA VAL A 16 -0.60 -7.39 -7.48
C VAL A 16 -1.80 -7.85 -6.64
N PRO A 17 -2.12 -9.17 -6.61
CA PRO A 17 -3.26 -9.68 -5.86
C PRO A 17 -3.05 -9.62 -4.34
N ALA A 18 -4.15 -9.46 -3.60
CA ALA A 18 -4.14 -9.27 -2.14
C ALA A 18 -3.43 -10.38 -1.35
N ASN A 19 -3.48 -11.62 -1.84
CA ASN A 19 -2.85 -12.78 -1.20
C ASN A 19 -1.32 -12.80 -1.27
N GLN A 20 -0.70 -11.88 -2.03
CA GLN A 20 0.75 -11.68 -2.01
C GLN A 20 1.22 -10.76 -0.87
N PHE A 21 0.28 -10.14 -0.14
CA PHE A 21 0.59 -9.23 0.96
C PHE A 21 0.40 -9.88 2.32
N THR A 22 1.16 -9.40 3.30
CA THR A 22 0.95 -9.67 4.72
C THR A 22 0.60 -8.37 5.43
N TRP A 23 -0.12 -8.45 6.54
CA TRP A 23 -0.51 -7.30 7.35
C TRP A 23 -0.50 -7.66 8.83
N HIS A 24 -0.27 -6.65 9.66
CA HIS A 24 -0.34 -6.74 11.11
C HIS A 24 -0.89 -5.42 11.67
N PRO A 25 -1.52 -5.42 12.86
CA PRO A 25 -1.92 -4.18 13.51
C PRO A 25 -0.69 -3.33 13.87
N VAL A 26 -0.88 -2.02 13.98
CA VAL A 26 0.13 -1.04 14.43
C VAL A 26 -0.47 -0.09 15.45
N SER A 27 0.38 0.68 16.13
CA SER A 27 -0.06 1.67 17.12
C SER A 27 -0.94 2.74 16.49
N ARG A 28 -1.99 3.17 17.21
CA ARG A 28 -2.85 4.31 16.82
C ARG A 28 -2.08 5.63 16.66
N ALA A 29 -0.86 5.71 17.20
CA ALA A 29 0.04 6.86 17.03
C ALA A 29 0.32 7.20 15.57
N VAL A 30 0.27 6.21 14.65
CA VAL A 30 0.49 6.43 13.20
C VAL A 30 -0.53 7.39 12.58
N GLY A 31 -1.71 7.56 13.19
CA GLY A 31 -2.73 8.50 12.71
C GLY A 31 -2.36 9.99 12.86
N ASN A 32 -1.34 10.31 13.65
CA ASN A 32 -0.84 11.68 13.81
C ASN A 32 0.46 11.87 13.02
N VAL A 33 0.40 12.66 11.94
CA VAL A 33 1.50 12.91 11.00
C VAL A 33 2.76 13.53 11.61
N LYS A 34 2.66 14.08 12.83
CA LYS A 34 3.81 14.61 13.58
C LYS A 34 4.72 13.49 14.09
N ASN A 35 4.23 12.27 14.20
CA ASN A 35 5.03 11.11 14.59
C ASN A 35 5.72 10.56 13.34
N GLN A 36 7.04 10.36 13.42
CA GLN A 36 7.88 9.92 12.28
C GLN A 36 8.87 8.81 12.68
N GLY A 37 8.65 8.17 13.82
CA GLY A 37 9.52 7.11 14.32
C GLY A 37 9.30 5.77 13.61
N ALA A 38 10.31 4.91 13.64
CA ALA A 38 10.28 3.59 13.00
C ALA A 38 9.29 2.63 13.67
N GLU A 39 8.88 2.90 14.92
CA GLU A 39 7.87 2.14 15.66
C GLU A 39 6.48 2.17 15.02
N LEU A 40 6.21 3.14 14.13
CA LEU A 40 4.89 3.29 13.50
C LEU A 40 4.52 2.17 12.53
N ILE A 41 5.52 1.39 12.08
CA ILE A 41 5.33 0.20 11.24
C ILE A 41 5.61 -1.10 11.99
N GLN A 42 5.86 -1.05 13.30
CA GLN A 42 6.07 -2.26 14.09
C GLN A 42 4.73 -2.88 14.50
N PRO A 43 4.63 -4.23 14.57
CA PRO A 43 3.45 -4.90 15.11
C PRO A 43 3.13 -4.50 16.55
N VAL A 44 1.84 -4.41 16.88
CA VAL A 44 1.33 -4.23 18.27
C VAL A 44 0.55 -5.42 18.77
#